data_AF-G0MPT5-F1
#
_entry.id   AF-G0MPT5-F1
#
_cell.length_a   1.000
_cell.length_b   1.000
_cell.length_c   1.000
_cell.angle_alpha   90.00
_cell.angle_beta   90.00
_cell.angle_gamma   90.00
#
_symmetry.space_group_name_H-M   'P 1'
#
loop_
_entity.id
_entity.type
_entity.pdbx_description
1 polymer ?
#
loop_
_entity_poly.entity_id
_entity_poly.type
_entity_poly.pdbx_seq_one_letter_code
_entity_poly.pdbx_strand_id
1 'polypeptide(L)'
;MFFQYAICISVLVRIIDSCIPTQQVEFTTFTLACSSCSPIYDASCQGYQKPSASSYCLTSDEVPITYTLGPVSDLGLPADTCSTRIGCPSGTVARVNINGAGYAMGNGDGSPTLTYCSETDGIWYSDVDGHIYDVSAIACQYP
;
A
#
# COMPACT_ATOMS: atom_id res chain seq x y z
N MET A 1 41.07 -31.21 54.20
CA MET A 1 40.49 -32.08 53.16
C MET A 1 38.98 -32.12 53.41
N PHE A 2 38.24 -31.05 53.06
CA PHE A 2 37.15 -31.12 52.08
C PHE A 2 37.05 -29.79 51.29
N PHE A 3 38.21 -29.21 50.95
CA PHE A 3 38.41 -28.07 50.03
C PHE A 3 38.07 -28.42 48.56
N GLN A 4 37.20 -29.40 48.35
CA GLN A 4 36.81 -29.95 47.03
C GLN A 4 35.29 -29.85 46.77
N TYR A 5 34.48 -29.40 47.74
CA TYR A 5 33.01 -29.31 47.57
C TYR A 5 32.50 -27.90 47.24
N ALA A 6 33.29 -26.85 47.47
CA ALA A 6 32.86 -25.47 47.22
C ALA A 6 33.05 -25.00 45.77
N ILE A 7 33.75 -25.77 44.93
CA ILE A 7 33.97 -25.41 43.51
C ILE A 7 32.86 -25.98 42.61
N CYS A 8 32.20 -27.07 43.01
CA CYS A 8 31.14 -27.69 42.19
C CYS A 8 29.79 -26.95 42.23
N ILE A 9 29.53 -26.10 43.22
CA ILE A 9 28.24 -25.36 43.31
C ILE A 9 28.28 -24.07 42.48
N SER A 10 29.46 -23.48 42.26
CA SER A 10 29.63 -22.24 41.50
C SER A 10 29.43 -22.40 39.99
N VAL A 11 29.48 -23.63 39.47
CA VAL A 11 29.46 -23.91 38.02
C VAL A 11 28.03 -24.14 37.49
N LEU A 12 27.06 -24.40 38.36
CA LEU A 12 25.66 -24.66 37.96
C LEU A 12 24.82 -23.39 37.72
N VAL A 13 25.34 -22.20 38.04
CA VAL A 13 24.60 -20.92 37.88
C VAL A 13 25.03 -20.14 36.62
N ARG A 14 25.65 -20.80 35.63
CA ARG A 14 26.02 -20.16 34.35
C ARG A 14 25.69 -20.98 33.12
N ILE A 15 24.53 -21.66 33.09
CA ILE A 15 24.08 -22.36 31.88
C ILE A 15 22.56 -22.28 31.64
N ILE A 16 21.89 -21.20 32.06
CA ILE A 16 20.50 -20.92 31.64
C ILE A 16 20.38 -19.79 30.59
N ASP A 17 21.50 -19.38 30.00
CA ASP A 17 21.50 -18.61 28.74
C ASP A 17 21.73 -19.57 27.56
N SER A 18 20.96 -20.66 27.52
CA SER A 18 20.70 -21.29 26.23
C SER A 18 19.77 -20.35 25.49
N CYS A 19 20.34 -19.40 24.76
CA CYS A 19 19.64 -18.66 23.72
C CYS A 19 18.93 -19.70 22.85
N ILE A 20 17.62 -19.87 23.05
CA ILE A 20 16.78 -20.57 22.10
C ILE A 20 17.00 -19.81 20.79
N PRO A 21 17.49 -20.43 19.71
CA PRO A 21 17.48 -19.75 18.43
C PRO A 21 16.00 -19.50 18.10
N THR A 22 15.54 -18.28 18.36
CA THR A 22 14.36 -17.75 17.70
C THR A 22 14.71 -17.82 16.23
N GLN A 23 14.19 -18.84 15.55
CA GLN A 23 14.07 -18.83 14.11
C GLN A 23 13.31 -17.54 13.81
N GLN A 24 14.02 -16.48 13.45
CA GLN A 24 13.40 -15.38 12.74
C GLN A 24 12.89 -16.02 11.46
N VAL A 25 11.60 -16.35 11.46
CA VAL A 25 10.87 -16.48 10.21
C VAL A 25 10.87 -15.06 9.67
N GLU A 26 11.92 -14.72 8.92
CA GLU A 26 11.81 -13.65 7.94
C GLU A 26 10.64 -14.07 7.06
N PHE A 27 9.47 -13.49 7.34
CA PHE A 27 8.46 -13.37 6.30
C PHE A 27 9.15 -12.54 5.23
N THR A 28 9.75 -13.21 4.26
CA THR A 28 10.03 -12.60 2.98
C THR A 28 8.65 -12.30 2.42
N THR A 29 8.08 -11.14 2.80
CA THR A 29 7.11 -10.50 1.94
C THR A 29 7.90 -10.23 0.67
N PHE A 30 7.85 -11.19 -0.26
CA PHE A 30 7.89 -10.83 -1.66
C PHE A 30 6.71 -9.87 -1.81
N THR A 31 6.93 -8.58 -1.55
CA THR A 31 6.21 -7.54 -2.27
C THR A 31 6.61 -7.80 -3.71
N LEU A 32 5.89 -8.73 -4.35
CA LEU A 32 5.87 -8.84 -5.79
C LEU A 32 5.42 -7.46 -6.23
N ALA A 33 6.41 -6.66 -6.65
CA ALA A 33 6.15 -5.35 -7.17
C ALA A 33 5.35 -5.55 -8.46
N CYS A 34 4.32 -4.74 -8.64
CA CYS A 34 3.64 -4.67 -9.91
C CYS A 34 4.65 -4.33 -11.01
N SER A 35 4.63 -5.09 -12.10
CA SER A 35 5.69 -5.06 -13.10
C SER A 35 5.20 -4.53 -14.45
N SER A 36 4.00 -4.93 -14.86
CA SER A 36 3.35 -4.47 -16.09
C SER A 36 2.53 -3.20 -15.88
N CYS A 37 1.97 -3.01 -14.68
CA CYS A 37 1.13 -1.87 -14.35
C CYS A 37 2.00 -0.65 -13.98
N SER A 38 2.01 0.39 -14.82
CA SER A 38 2.64 1.66 -14.47
C SER A 38 1.94 2.31 -13.27
N PRO A 39 2.62 3.07 -12.40
CA PRO A 39 1.95 3.80 -11.32
C PRO A 39 0.79 4.67 -11.84
N ILE A 40 -0.38 4.55 -11.21
CA ILE A 40 -1.62 5.25 -11.62
C ILE A 40 -1.79 6.62 -10.98
N TYR A 41 -1.04 6.90 -9.91
CA TYR A 41 -1.12 8.20 -9.25
C TYR A 41 -0.58 9.31 -10.15
N ASP A 42 -1.30 10.43 -10.22
CA ASP A 42 -0.97 11.54 -11.12
C ASP A 42 0.37 12.19 -10.74
N ALA A 43 1.40 11.91 -11.55
CA ALA A 43 2.74 12.46 -11.38
C ALA A 43 2.83 13.97 -11.70
N SER A 44 1.77 14.57 -12.24
CA SER A 44 1.70 16.02 -12.48
C SER A 44 1.35 16.82 -11.23
N CYS A 45 1.00 16.16 -10.13
CA CYS A 45 0.71 16.82 -8.86
C CYS A 45 1.93 17.55 -8.30
N GLN A 46 1.73 18.81 -7.95
CA GLN A 46 2.79 19.72 -7.50
C GLN A 46 2.75 19.98 -5.98
N GLY A 47 1.78 19.41 -5.27
CA GLY A 47 1.62 19.53 -3.84
C GLY A 47 0.80 20.73 -3.40
N TYR A 48 0.84 20.99 -2.10
CA TYR A 48 -0.02 22.00 -1.45
C TYR A 48 0.04 23.38 -2.12
N GLN A 49 -1.14 23.90 -2.50
CA GLN A 49 -1.33 25.21 -3.15
C GLN A 49 -0.62 25.39 -4.50
N LYS A 50 -0.32 24.30 -5.22
CA LYS A 50 0.32 24.33 -6.55
C LYS A 50 -0.51 23.59 -7.63
N PRO A 51 -0.71 24.16 -8.83
CA PRO A 51 -0.27 25.49 -9.28
C PRO A 51 -1.00 26.67 -8.62
N SER A 52 -2.16 26.46 -8.03
CA SER A 52 -2.89 27.50 -7.29
C SER A 52 -3.56 26.95 -6.03
N ALA A 53 -3.96 27.84 -5.12
CA ALA A 53 -4.65 27.45 -3.88
C ALA A 53 -6.04 26.82 -4.09
N SER A 54 -6.61 26.89 -5.30
CA SER A 54 -7.93 26.34 -5.63
C SER A 54 -7.89 25.24 -6.69
N SER A 55 -6.69 24.89 -7.17
CA SER A 55 -6.49 23.87 -8.19
C SER A 55 -5.13 23.25 -7.92
N TYR A 56 -5.09 22.39 -6.91
CA TYR A 56 -3.91 21.65 -6.53
C TYR A 56 -4.27 20.23 -6.11
N CYS A 57 -3.29 19.35 -6.29
CA CYS A 57 -3.36 17.96 -5.87
C CYS A 57 -2.10 17.58 -5.12
N LEU A 58 -2.26 16.68 -4.16
CA LEU A 58 -1.16 16.21 -3.33
C LEU A 58 -0.18 15.38 -4.16
N THR A 59 1.11 15.49 -3.88
CA THR A 59 2.14 14.63 -4.46
C THR A 59 2.02 13.20 -3.95
N SER A 60 2.68 12.24 -4.62
CA SER A 60 2.75 10.86 -4.16
C SER A 60 3.45 10.70 -2.81
N ASP A 61 4.29 11.66 -2.40
CA ASP A 61 4.97 11.64 -1.11
C ASP A 61 4.06 12.13 0.03
N GLU A 62 3.02 12.90 -0.31
CA GLU A 62 2.01 13.40 0.63
C GLU A 62 0.84 12.42 0.83
N VAL A 63 0.74 11.39 -0.01
CA VAL A 63 -0.32 10.37 0.04
C VAL A 63 0.30 8.99 0.26
N PRO A 64 -0.14 8.22 1.27
CA PRO A 64 0.42 6.89 1.55
C PRO A 64 -0.09 5.86 0.54
N ILE A 65 0.47 5.87 -0.68
CA ILE A 65 0.07 4.97 -1.76
C ILE A 65 0.93 3.71 -1.70
N THR A 66 0.29 2.55 -1.75
CA THR A 66 0.98 1.26 -1.83
C THR A 66 0.34 0.39 -2.89
N TYR A 67 1.17 -0.11 -3.79
CA TYR A 67 0.77 -1.06 -4.82
C TYR A 67 1.03 -2.48 -4.32
N THR A 68 0.01 -3.34 -4.41
CA THR A 68 0.07 -4.73 -3.96
C THR A 68 -0.30 -5.64 -5.11
N LEU A 69 0.58 -6.56 -5.49
CA LEU A 69 0.24 -7.66 -6.39
C LEU A 69 -0.43 -8.78 -5.61
N GLY A 70 -1.62 -9.20 -6.04
CA GLY A 70 -2.34 -10.31 -5.44
C GLY A 70 -3.84 -10.27 -5.73
N PRO A 71 -4.58 -11.28 -5.26
CA PRO A 71 -6.02 -11.34 -5.48
C PRO A 71 -6.74 -10.23 -4.71
N VAL A 72 -7.77 -9.65 -5.32
CA VAL A 72 -8.65 -8.65 -4.67
C VAL A 72 -10.00 -9.31 -4.39
N SER A 73 -10.24 -9.67 -3.13
CA SER A 73 -11.42 -10.41 -2.69
C SER A 73 -12.74 -9.72 -3.01
N ASP A 74 -12.78 -8.39 -2.86
CA ASP A 74 -14.01 -7.59 -2.92
C ASP A 74 -14.69 -7.69 -4.29
N LEU A 75 -13.88 -7.85 -5.34
CA LEU A 75 -14.31 -7.96 -6.73
C LEU A 75 -14.04 -9.34 -7.35
N GLY A 76 -13.54 -10.31 -6.56
CA GLY A 76 -13.17 -11.64 -7.06
C GLY A 76 -12.05 -11.62 -8.09
N LEU A 77 -11.11 -10.68 -8.01
CA LEU A 77 -10.04 -10.53 -8.99
C LEU A 77 -8.90 -11.54 -8.74
N PRO A 78 -8.26 -12.05 -9.80
CA PRO A 78 -7.23 -13.08 -9.73
C PRO A 78 -5.91 -12.57 -9.13
N ALA A 79 -4.99 -13.49 -8.85
CA ALA A 79 -3.73 -13.21 -8.17
C ALA A 79 -2.72 -12.36 -8.99
N ASP A 80 -2.91 -12.23 -10.30
CA ASP A 80 -2.14 -11.36 -11.20
C ASP A 80 -2.64 -9.90 -11.18
N THR A 81 -3.39 -9.50 -10.17
CA THR A 81 -3.94 -8.15 -10.05
C THR A 81 -3.01 -7.27 -9.23
N CYS A 82 -2.45 -6.23 -9.85
CA CYS A 82 -1.88 -5.10 -9.12
C CYS A 82 -3.01 -4.22 -8.60
N SER A 83 -3.00 -3.86 -7.32
CA SER A 83 -4.04 -3.00 -6.75
C SER A 83 -3.50 -1.98 -5.76
N THR A 84 -4.23 -0.90 -5.60
CA THR A 84 -4.03 0.13 -4.59
C THR A 84 -5.39 0.58 -4.05
N ARG A 85 -5.40 1.07 -2.83
CA ARG A 85 -6.59 1.68 -2.21
C ARG A 85 -6.23 3.09 -1.81
N ILE A 86 -6.79 4.06 -2.53
CA ILE A 86 -6.47 5.46 -2.32
C ILE A 86 -7.44 6.05 -1.30
N GLY A 87 -6.96 6.10 -0.05
CA GLY A 87 -7.54 6.89 1.02
C GLY A 87 -6.85 8.24 1.09
N CYS A 88 -7.56 9.31 0.76
CA CYS A 88 -6.99 10.64 0.75
C CYS A 88 -6.89 11.27 2.15
N PRO A 89 -5.82 12.04 2.45
CA PRO A 89 -5.71 12.78 3.71
C PRO A 89 -6.90 13.73 3.94
N SER A 90 -7.14 14.06 5.22
CA SER A 90 -8.23 14.95 5.60
C SER A 90 -8.20 16.28 4.84
N GLY A 91 -9.36 16.73 4.37
CA GLY A 91 -9.50 17.93 3.54
C GLY A 91 -9.36 17.68 2.04
N THR A 92 -8.93 16.48 1.62
CA THR A 92 -8.87 16.08 0.21
C THR A 92 -9.79 14.92 -0.11
N VAL A 93 -10.10 14.77 -1.39
CA VAL A 93 -10.95 13.75 -1.97
C VAL A 93 -10.22 13.08 -3.13
N ALA A 94 -10.49 11.79 -3.33
CA ALA A 94 -9.98 11.10 -4.51
C ALA A 94 -10.66 11.66 -5.77
N ARG A 95 -9.86 11.98 -6.79
CA ARG A 95 -10.32 12.34 -8.13
C ARG A 95 -9.74 11.34 -9.11
N VAL A 96 -10.62 10.70 -9.87
CA VAL A 96 -10.27 9.62 -10.80
C VAL A 96 -10.48 10.12 -12.22
N ASN A 97 -9.46 10.03 -13.07
CA ASN A 97 -9.55 10.41 -14.48
C ASN A 97 -10.09 9.23 -15.30
N ILE A 98 -11.38 9.26 -15.61
CA ILE A 98 -12.06 8.23 -16.40
C ILE A 98 -11.76 8.47 -17.88
N ASN A 99 -11.28 7.43 -18.56
CA ASN A 99 -10.94 7.51 -19.97
C ASN A 99 -12.17 7.90 -20.80
N GLY A 100 -12.06 9.01 -21.54
CA GLY A 100 -13.15 9.57 -22.36
C GLY A 100 -14.21 10.40 -21.63
N ALA A 101 -14.17 10.49 -20.29
CA ALA A 101 -15.11 11.28 -19.50
C ALA A 101 -14.45 12.36 -18.62
N GLY A 102 -13.14 12.24 -18.34
CA GLY A 102 -12.40 13.17 -17.49
C GLY A 102 -12.52 12.87 -16.00
N TYR A 103 -12.23 13.86 -15.16
CA TYR A 103 -12.15 13.68 -13.72
C TYR A 103 -13.53 13.55 -13.06
N ALA A 104 -13.73 12.41 -12.39
CA ALA A 104 -14.83 12.15 -11.47
C ALA A 104 -14.34 12.08 -10.01
N MET A 105 -15.28 12.13 -9.07
CA MET A 105 -14.97 11.82 -7.67
C MET A 105 -14.71 10.32 -7.52
N GLY A 106 -13.89 9.94 -6.54
CA GLY A 106 -13.84 8.57 -6.02
C GLY A 106 -15.09 8.24 -5.19
N ASN A 107 -14.97 7.30 -4.25
CA ASN A 107 -16.12 6.81 -3.49
C ASN A 107 -16.79 7.94 -2.70
N GLY A 108 -18.09 8.11 -2.90
CA GLY A 108 -18.88 9.19 -2.30
C GLY A 108 -19.09 9.05 -0.79
N ASP A 109 -18.89 7.84 -0.25
CA ASP A 109 -18.97 7.55 1.18
C ASP A 109 -17.68 7.89 1.95
N GLY A 110 -16.62 8.32 1.24
CA GLY A 110 -15.31 8.63 1.81
C GLY A 110 -14.43 7.41 2.10
N SER A 111 -14.88 6.20 1.73
CA SER A 111 -14.03 5.01 1.77
C SER A 111 -12.89 5.11 0.74
N PRO A 112 -11.75 4.40 0.94
CA PRO A 112 -10.69 4.36 -0.04
C PRO A 112 -11.17 3.81 -1.39
N THR A 113 -10.91 4.54 -2.47
CA THR A 113 -11.20 4.06 -3.83
C THR A 113 -10.25 2.95 -4.21
N LEU A 114 -10.80 1.79 -4.57
CA LEU A 114 -10.03 0.65 -5.07
C LEU A 114 -9.69 0.91 -6.55
N THR A 115 -8.41 0.87 -6.85
CA THR A 115 -7.88 0.99 -8.22
C THR A 115 -6.98 -0.20 -8.49
N TYR A 116 -7.19 -0.88 -9.61
CA TYR A 116 -6.53 -2.15 -9.93
C TYR A 116 -6.18 -2.27 -11.41
N CYS A 117 -5.21 -3.12 -11.71
CA CYS A 117 -4.72 -3.40 -13.05
C CYS A 117 -4.27 -4.86 -13.13
N SER A 118 -4.55 -5.56 -14.23
CA SER A 118 -4.00 -6.91 -14.43
C SER A 118 -2.57 -6.79 -14.95
N GLU A 119 -1.67 -7.61 -14.42
CA GLU A 119 -0.31 -7.74 -14.95
C GLU A 119 -0.29 -8.28 -16.40
N THR A 120 -1.42 -8.78 -16.90
CA THR A 120 -1.59 -9.27 -18.28
C THR A 120 -1.87 -8.15 -19.28
N ASP A 121 -2.76 -7.20 -18.94
CA ASP A 121 -3.20 -6.15 -19.86
C ASP A 121 -2.57 -4.77 -19.59
N GLY A 122 -2.12 -4.51 -18.36
CA GLY A 122 -1.54 -3.23 -17.97
C GLY A 122 -2.56 -2.08 -17.92
N ILE A 123 -3.86 -2.36 -17.92
CA ILE A 123 -4.92 -1.35 -17.95
C ILE A 123 -5.47 -1.14 -16.54
N TRP A 124 -5.60 0.14 -16.15
CA TRP A 124 -6.14 0.50 -14.84
C TRP A 124 -7.64 0.65 -14.86
N TYR A 125 -8.27 0.08 -13.84
CA TYR A 125 -9.67 0.22 -13.52
C TYR A 125 -9.84 0.78 -12.12
N SER A 126 -10.88 1.56 -11.89
CA SER A 126 -11.29 1.94 -10.53
C SER A 126 -12.72 1.51 -10.26
N ASP A 127 -12.93 0.97 -9.07
CA ASP A 127 -14.26 0.77 -8.50
C ASP A 127 -14.67 2.03 -7.73
N VAL A 128 -15.64 2.74 -8.31
CA VAL A 128 -16.21 3.97 -7.76
C VAL A 128 -17.67 3.69 -7.43
N ASP A 129 -18.01 3.69 -6.15
CA ASP A 129 -19.38 3.42 -5.66
C ASP A 129 -20.01 2.15 -6.27
N GLY A 130 -19.20 1.08 -6.44
CA GLY A 130 -19.63 -0.21 -7.01
C GLY A 130 -19.65 -0.26 -8.54
N HIS A 131 -19.17 0.78 -9.22
CA HIS A 131 -19.11 0.86 -10.68
C HIS A 131 -17.66 0.83 -11.15
N ILE A 132 -17.38 -0.04 -12.13
CA ILE A 132 -16.04 -0.20 -12.69
C ILE A 132 -15.85 0.77 -13.86
N TYR A 133 -14.81 1.58 -13.78
CA TYR A 133 -14.40 2.51 -14.83
C TYR A 133 -12.97 2.22 -15.27
N ASP A 134 -12.71 2.34 -16.57
CA ASP A 134 -11.35 2.41 -17.13
C ASP A 134 -10.77 3.81 -16.87
N VAL A 135 -9.57 3.87 -16.32
CA VAL A 135 -8.97 5.10 -15.77
C VAL A 135 -7.52 5.26 -16.19
N SER A 136 -7.07 6.51 -16.30
CA SER A 136 -5.68 6.85 -16.67
C SER A 136 -4.90 7.58 -15.59
N ALA A 137 -5.57 8.10 -14.56
CA ALA A 137 -4.91 8.75 -13.43
C ALA A 137 -5.82 8.79 -12.21
N ILE A 138 -5.22 8.92 -11.03
CA ILE A 138 -5.91 9.21 -9.77
C ILE A 138 -5.07 10.15 -8.92
N ALA A 139 -5.73 11.07 -8.22
CA ALA A 139 -5.06 12.03 -7.34
C ALA A 139 -5.92 12.40 -6.14
N CYS A 140 -5.27 12.78 -5.03
CA CYS A 140 -5.97 13.44 -3.92
C CYS A 140 -6.00 14.94 -4.17
N GLN A 141 -7.20 15.51 -4.29
CA GLN A 141 -7.43 16.93 -4.60
C GLN A 141 -8.34 17.56 -3.56
N TYR A 142 -8.25 18.88 -3.37
CA TYR A 142 -9.24 19.58 -2.56
C TYR A 142 -10.58 19.68 -3.33
N PRO A 143 -11.74 19.61 -2.64
CA PRO A 143 -13.06 19.60 -3.26
C PRO A 143 -13.33 20.77 -4.22
#